data_AF-A0A7Y6C327-F1
#
_entry.id   AF-A0A7Y6C327-F1
#
_cell.length_a   1.000
_cell.length_b   1.000
_cell.length_c   1.000
_cell.angle_alpha   90.00
_cell.angle_beta   90.00
_cell.angle_gamma   90.00
#
_symmetry.space_group_name_H-M   'P 1'
#
loop_
_entity.id
_entity.type
_entity.pdbx_description
1 polymer ?
#
loop_
_entity_poly.entity_id
_entity_poly.type
_entity_poly.pdbx_seq_one_letter_code
_entity_poly.pdbx_strand_id
1 'polypeptide(L)'
;MEQINISAEKELIIERYLTLLNKLGFYNHEIGRVNSIIEARKAMSEKHRIQDAKTKLSYLMNVKLRYSDEKAVQAEQYTQLLISIKALEKEKDDVKKKLNDYTKEIFSKYEQKINRHLMNCGASFKITDYKSSFIGGKPSSNFVLTINNNVVDLGNERSPLTNPSFKNTLSEGDKSSLAIAFFLAKLESDPDIGKKVLVFDDPISSLDNHRKSYTADQIMRYSALAKQVIVLTHDTFFARALWGKFADKKTLMSQLCIKREGLNDSILDTWDIEKETRSDYYQLYHTLADFIEGKVAQTNYRSVAMCIRPILEGNLRVRFPRDFDSNDWLGGFIQKVRTSTEAHLSSIKHQLDDLEDINDYSKKYHHDQNPNADSESINELELSTYVQRTLEALRGLHSATH
;
A
#
# COMPACT_ATOMS: atom_id res chain seq x y z
N MET A 1 105.09 83.36 -38.76
CA MET A 1 104.27 82.36 -39.48
C MET A 1 105.25 81.44 -40.20
N GLU A 2 105.67 80.35 -39.55
CA GLU A 2 106.48 79.32 -40.18
C GLU A 2 105.59 78.48 -41.11
N GLN A 3 105.87 78.53 -42.40
CA GLN A 3 105.30 77.63 -43.39
C GLN A 3 105.89 76.24 -43.17
N ILE A 4 105.07 75.29 -42.73
CA ILE A 4 105.44 73.87 -42.77
C ILE A 4 105.37 73.44 -44.24
N ASN A 5 106.54 73.20 -44.81
CA ASN A 5 106.73 72.72 -46.18
C ASN A 5 106.46 71.20 -46.21
N ILE A 6 105.33 70.80 -46.78
CA ILE A 6 104.94 69.38 -46.91
C ILE A 6 105.83 68.77 -48.00
N SER A 7 106.45 67.60 -47.75
CA SER A 7 107.29 66.95 -48.77
C SER A 7 106.44 66.45 -49.95
N ALA A 8 106.98 66.55 -51.16
CA ALA A 8 106.29 66.18 -52.41
C ALA A 8 105.72 64.74 -52.42
N GLU A 9 106.31 63.82 -51.65
CA GLU A 9 105.82 62.45 -51.49
C GLU A 9 104.49 62.38 -50.71
N LYS A 10 104.31 63.26 -49.71
CA LYS A 10 103.07 63.37 -48.94
C LYS A 10 101.95 64.04 -49.75
N GLU A 11 102.28 65.01 -50.61
CA GLU A 11 101.31 65.63 -51.53
C GLU A 11 100.74 64.61 -52.53
N LEU A 12 101.59 63.74 -53.09
CA LEU A 12 101.15 62.68 -54.01
C LEU A 12 100.22 61.65 -53.33
N ILE A 13 100.48 61.31 -52.06
CA ILE A 13 99.63 60.41 -51.27
C ILE A 13 98.27 61.06 -50.97
N ILE A 14 98.27 62.36 -50.64
CA ILE A 14 97.04 63.13 -50.41
C ILE A 14 96.20 63.18 -51.70
N GLU A 15 96.83 63.43 -52.85
CA GLU A 15 96.13 63.50 -54.14
C GLU A 15 95.54 62.13 -54.54
N ARG A 16 96.27 61.03 -54.32
CA ARG A 16 95.75 59.66 -54.48
C ARG A 16 94.59 59.37 -53.54
N TYR A 17 94.70 59.77 -52.27
CA TYR A 17 93.64 59.59 -51.27
C TYR A 17 92.38 60.36 -51.66
N LEU A 18 92.49 61.63 -52.07
CA LEU A 18 91.38 62.45 -52.56
C LEU A 18 90.73 61.85 -53.81
N THR A 19 91.52 61.30 -54.72
CA THR A 19 91.01 60.62 -55.93
C THR A 19 90.22 59.36 -55.58
N LEU A 20 90.71 58.57 -54.61
CA LEU A 20 90.02 57.38 -54.13
C LEU A 20 88.71 57.76 -53.42
N LEU A 21 88.74 58.83 -52.63
CA LEU A 21 87.58 59.36 -51.90
C LEU A 21 86.48 59.85 -52.85
N ASN A 22 86.85 60.48 -53.96
CA ASN A 22 85.91 60.84 -55.03
C ASN A 22 85.30 59.61 -55.71
N LYS A 23 86.10 58.57 -56.01
CA LYS A 23 85.56 57.32 -56.58
C LYS A 23 84.60 56.61 -55.62
N LEU A 24 84.94 56.62 -54.32
CA LEU A 24 84.11 56.01 -53.28
C LEU A 24 82.82 56.81 -53.07
N GLY A 25 82.87 58.14 -53.18
CA GLY A 25 81.71 59.03 -53.22
C GLY A 25 80.78 58.73 -54.40
N PHE A 26 81.33 58.55 -55.61
CA PHE A 26 80.55 58.21 -56.79
C PHE A 26 79.90 56.81 -56.68
N TYR A 27 80.65 55.82 -56.19
CA TYR A 27 80.14 54.47 -55.96
C TYR A 27 78.99 54.46 -54.92
N ASN A 28 79.16 55.18 -53.81
CA ASN A 28 78.12 55.29 -52.79
C ASN A 28 76.88 56.02 -53.30
N HIS A 29 77.05 57.02 -54.18
CA HIS A 29 75.93 57.68 -54.85
C HIS A 29 75.15 56.69 -55.74
N GLU A 30 75.83 55.88 -56.54
CA GLU A 30 75.17 54.86 -57.37
C GLU A 30 74.49 53.77 -56.54
N ILE A 31 75.11 53.31 -55.43
CA ILE A 31 74.44 52.40 -54.49
C ILE A 31 73.20 53.06 -53.90
N GLY A 32 73.28 54.33 -53.50
CA GLY A 32 72.13 55.10 -53.01
C GLY A 32 70.99 55.11 -54.03
N ARG A 33 71.32 55.40 -55.30
CA ARG A 33 70.35 55.42 -56.41
C ARG A 33 69.70 54.05 -56.64
N VAL A 34 70.49 52.97 -56.66
CA VAL A 34 69.98 51.60 -56.83
C VAL A 34 69.09 51.20 -55.64
N ASN A 35 69.49 51.53 -54.42
CA ASN A 35 68.68 51.26 -53.23
C ASN A 35 67.35 52.02 -53.26
N SER A 36 67.34 53.29 -53.70
CA SER A 36 66.09 54.03 -53.89
C SER A 36 65.15 53.38 -54.91
N ILE A 37 65.69 52.84 -56.01
CA ILE A 37 64.90 52.11 -57.02
C ILE A 37 64.34 50.80 -56.42
N ILE A 38 65.13 50.07 -55.63
CA ILE A 38 64.70 48.84 -54.96
C ILE A 38 63.58 49.13 -53.95
N GLU A 39 63.73 50.15 -53.12
CA GLU A 39 62.73 50.54 -52.12
C GLU A 39 61.43 51.04 -52.78
N ALA A 40 61.52 51.82 -53.85
CA ALA A 40 60.35 52.21 -54.63
C ALA A 40 59.60 50.98 -55.19
N ARG A 41 60.32 49.95 -55.64
CA ARG A 41 59.72 48.74 -56.20
C ARG A 41 59.13 47.82 -55.13
N LYS A 42 59.73 47.74 -53.94
CA LYS A 42 59.16 47.04 -52.77
C LYS A 42 57.85 47.71 -52.30
N ALA A 43 57.83 49.05 -52.21
CA ALA A 43 56.64 49.80 -51.83
C ALA A 43 55.47 49.62 -52.82
N MET A 44 55.75 49.45 -54.12
CA MET A 44 54.72 49.11 -55.12
C MET A 44 54.17 47.68 -54.96
N SER A 45 55.00 46.72 -54.54
CA SER A 45 54.59 45.33 -54.31
C SER A 45 53.78 45.15 -53.03
N GLU A 46 53.99 45.99 -52.01
CA GLU A 46 53.20 45.96 -50.77
C GLU A 46 51.73 46.36 -50.94
N LYS A 47 51.40 47.10 -52.01
CA LYS A 47 49.99 47.44 -52.34
C LYS A 47 49.14 46.25 -52.77
N HIS A 48 49.74 45.11 -53.13
CA HIS A 48 49.02 43.90 -53.56
C HIS A 48 49.45 42.68 -52.74
N ARG A 49 49.07 42.67 -51.46
CA ARG A 49 49.25 41.48 -50.61
C ARG A 49 48.35 40.35 -51.12
N ILE A 50 48.97 39.30 -51.65
CA ILE A 50 48.29 38.07 -52.12
C ILE A 50 47.34 37.51 -51.05
N GLN A 51 47.66 37.71 -49.78
CA GLN A 51 46.84 37.29 -48.66
C GLN A 51 45.48 38.02 -48.61
N ASP A 52 45.44 39.31 -48.91
CA ASP A 52 44.21 40.10 -48.92
C ASP A 52 43.32 39.67 -50.10
N ALA A 53 43.93 39.41 -51.26
CA ALA A 53 43.24 38.87 -52.43
C ALA A 53 42.68 37.47 -52.18
N LYS A 54 43.44 36.56 -51.52
CA LYS A 54 42.95 35.23 -51.11
C LYS A 54 41.79 35.34 -50.14
N THR A 55 41.86 36.26 -49.17
CA THR A 55 40.79 36.48 -48.19
C THR A 55 39.53 37.01 -48.88
N LYS A 56 39.69 37.96 -49.81
CA LYS A 56 38.59 38.49 -50.63
C LYS A 56 37.98 37.41 -51.53
N LEU A 57 38.80 36.56 -52.13
CA LEU A 57 38.34 35.44 -52.97
C LEU A 57 37.56 34.41 -52.15
N SER A 58 38.08 33.99 -50.99
CA SER A 58 37.36 33.08 -50.08
C SER A 58 36.03 33.67 -49.64
N TYR A 59 35.98 34.97 -49.33
CA TYR A 59 34.73 35.67 -49.04
C TYR A 59 33.75 35.61 -50.22
N LEU A 60 34.19 35.93 -51.44
CA LEU A 60 33.34 35.90 -52.63
C LEU A 60 32.89 34.48 -53.00
N MET A 61 33.74 33.47 -52.83
CA MET A 61 33.37 32.06 -53.00
C MET A 61 32.30 31.64 -51.99
N ASN A 62 32.41 32.07 -50.73
CA ASN A 62 31.37 31.83 -49.72
C ASN A 62 30.05 32.53 -50.06
N VAL A 63 30.12 33.75 -50.62
CA VAL A 63 28.93 34.47 -51.11
C VAL A 63 28.29 33.70 -52.27
N LYS A 64 29.07 33.27 -53.27
CA LYS A 64 28.56 32.48 -54.40
C LYS A 64 27.95 31.15 -53.93
N LEU A 65 28.61 30.46 -52.99
CA LEU A 65 28.12 29.21 -52.42
C LEU A 65 26.82 29.41 -51.66
N ARG A 66 26.68 30.50 -50.87
CA ARG A 66 25.46 30.84 -50.14
C ARG A 66 24.25 31.00 -51.06
N TYR A 67 24.45 31.58 -52.24
CA TYR A 67 23.40 31.79 -53.23
C TYR A 67 23.34 30.70 -54.30
N SER A 68 24.04 29.57 -54.12
CA SER A 68 23.87 28.42 -54.99
C SER A 68 22.51 27.79 -54.76
N ASP A 69 21.90 27.24 -55.83
CA ASP A 69 20.57 26.62 -55.77
C ASP A 69 20.51 25.50 -54.72
N GLU A 70 21.58 24.71 -54.60
CA GLU A 70 21.70 23.64 -53.61
C GLU A 70 21.63 24.17 -52.16
N LYS A 71 22.35 25.26 -51.85
CA LYS A 71 22.35 25.85 -50.50
C LYS A 71 21.07 26.62 -50.20
N ALA A 72 20.45 27.24 -51.21
CA ALA A 72 19.15 27.88 -51.08
C ALA A 72 18.07 26.86 -50.68
N VAL A 73 18.02 25.70 -51.35
CA VAL A 73 17.10 24.60 -51.01
C VAL A 73 17.36 24.07 -49.59
N GLN A 74 18.63 23.88 -49.21
CA GLN A 74 18.97 23.44 -47.83
C GLN A 74 18.55 24.46 -46.77
N ALA A 75 18.72 25.76 -47.03
CA ALA A 75 18.29 26.82 -46.12
C ALA A 75 16.77 26.89 -45.96
N GLU A 76 16.03 26.69 -47.05
CA GLU A 76 14.58 26.60 -47.03
C GLU A 76 14.10 25.37 -46.24
N GLN A 77 14.67 24.19 -46.51
CA GLN A 77 14.39 22.97 -45.73
C GLN A 77 14.67 23.16 -44.24
N TYR A 78 15.80 23.78 -43.89
CA TYR A 78 16.14 24.11 -42.51
C TYR A 78 15.10 25.03 -41.86
N THR A 79 14.62 26.03 -42.60
CA THR A 79 13.58 26.97 -42.12
C THR A 79 12.24 26.25 -41.91
N GLN A 80 11.86 25.36 -42.83
CA GLN A 80 10.65 24.53 -42.68
C GLN A 80 10.75 23.56 -41.50
N LEU A 81 11.91 22.95 -41.28
CA LEU A 81 12.16 22.11 -40.11
C LEU A 81 12.07 22.91 -38.81
N LEU A 82 12.59 24.13 -38.76
CA LEU A 82 12.46 25.00 -37.58
C LEU A 82 11.00 25.39 -37.29
N ILE A 83 10.20 25.65 -38.33
CA ILE A 83 8.76 25.90 -38.18
C ILE A 83 8.06 24.66 -37.64
N SER A 84 8.39 23.48 -38.17
CA SER A 84 7.82 22.20 -37.76
C SER A 84 8.18 21.86 -36.30
N ILE A 85 9.44 22.08 -35.90
CA ILE A 85 9.89 21.90 -34.51
C ILE A 85 9.09 22.80 -33.57
N LYS A 86 8.94 24.10 -33.90
CA LYS A 86 8.14 25.03 -33.09
C LYS A 86 6.68 24.60 -32.98
N ALA A 87 6.07 24.10 -34.06
CA ALA A 87 4.71 23.61 -34.05
C ALA A 87 4.55 22.37 -33.15
N LEU A 88 5.46 21.40 -33.27
CA LEU A 88 5.47 20.20 -32.44
C LEU A 88 5.76 20.49 -30.97
N GLU A 89 6.64 21.44 -30.67
CA GLU A 89 6.89 21.90 -29.30
C GLU A 89 5.64 22.50 -28.67
N LYS A 90 4.90 23.33 -29.43
CA LYS A 90 3.64 23.90 -28.97
C LYS A 90 2.58 22.83 -28.74
N GLU A 91 2.43 21.87 -29.65
CA GLU A 91 1.50 20.75 -29.49
C GLU A 91 1.85 19.90 -28.26
N LYS A 92 3.13 19.58 -28.07
CA LYS A 92 3.62 18.86 -26.89
C LYS A 92 3.27 19.59 -25.60
N ASP A 93 3.45 20.91 -25.56
CA ASP A 93 3.16 21.72 -24.38
C ASP A 93 1.64 21.80 -24.11
N ASP A 94 0.81 21.93 -25.16
CA ASP A 94 -0.64 21.92 -25.04
C ASP A 94 -1.18 20.56 -24.54
N VAL A 95 -0.66 19.45 -25.08
CA VAL A 95 -1.02 18.09 -24.62
C VAL A 95 -0.56 17.86 -23.19
N LYS A 96 0.66 18.29 -22.84
CA LYS A 96 1.18 18.21 -21.47
C LYS A 96 0.33 19.01 -20.49
N LYS A 97 -0.14 20.20 -20.89
CA LYS A 97 -1.05 21.01 -20.08
C LYS A 97 -2.38 20.30 -19.84
N LYS A 98 -3.02 19.79 -20.90
CA LYS A 98 -4.27 19.01 -20.79
C LYS A 98 -4.10 17.79 -19.88
N LEU A 99 -2.99 17.06 -20.01
CA LEU A 99 -2.69 15.92 -19.16
C LEU A 99 -2.55 16.33 -17.68
N ASN A 100 -1.82 17.40 -17.39
CA ASN A 100 -1.64 17.92 -16.04
C ASN A 100 -2.97 18.37 -15.42
N ASP A 101 -3.81 19.08 -16.18
CA ASP A 101 -5.11 19.56 -15.73
C ASP A 101 -6.05 18.39 -15.41
N TYR A 102 -6.15 17.41 -16.30
CA TYR A 102 -6.92 16.18 -16.07
C TYR A 102 -6.41 15.41 -14.85
N THR A 103 -5.09 15.26 -14.74
CA THR A 103 -4.43 14.56 -13.63
C THR A 103 -4.73 15.24 -12.29
N LYS A 104 -4.68 16.57 -12.24
CA LYS A 104 -5.01 17.36 -11.04
C LYS A 104 -6.47 17.18 -10.62
N GLU A 105 -7.40 17.17 -11.57
CA GLU A 105 -8.82 16.97 -11.29
C GLU A 105 -9.09 15.57 -10.71
N ILE A 106 -8.54 14.54 -11.35
CA ILE A 106 -8.69 13.15 -10.92
C ILE A 106 -8.12 12.95 -9.52
N PHE A 107 -6.90 13.45 -9.25
CA PHE A 107 -6.28 13.28 -7.94
C PHE A 107 -7.02 14.02 -6.84
N SER A 108 -7.55 15.22 -7.11
CA SER A 108 -8.39 15.93 -6.12
C SER A 108 -9.64 15.12 -5.76
N LYS A 109 -10.31 14.52 -6.75
CA LYS A 109 -11.48 13.64 -6.52
C LYS A 109 -11.11 12.40 -5.72
N TYR A 110 -9.99 11.75 -6.05
CA TYR A 110 -9.52 10.57 -5.31
C TYR A 110 -9.12 10.90 -3.87
N GLU A 111 -8.37 11.99 -3.65
CA GLU A 111 -7.97 12.45 -2.32
C GLU A 111 -9.20 12.68 -1.42
N GLN A 112 -10.22 13.36 -1.94
CA GLN A 112 -11.47 13.59 -1.21
C GLN A 112 -12.18 12.28 -0.85
N LYS A 113 -12.29 11.33 -1.80
CA LYS A 113 -12.92 10.02 -1.55
C LYS A 113 -12.14 9.19 -0.52
N ILE A 114 -10.82 9.12 -0.66
CA ILE A 114 -9.97 8.36 0.26
C ILE A 114 -10.07 8.95 1.67
N ASN A 115 -9.93 10.28 1.81
CA ASN A 115 -10.05 10.95 3.10
C ASN A 115 -11.45 10.79 3.73
N ARG A 116 -12.51 10.75 2.91
CA ARG A 116 -13.86 10.42 3.39
C ARG A 116 -13.93 9.01 3.99
N HIS A 117 -13.38 8.01 3.30
CA HIS A 117 -13.35 6.64 3.81
C HIS A 117 -12.49 6.52 5.07
N LEU A 118 -11.32 7.15 5.11
CA LEU A 118 -10.45 7.19 6.29
C LEU A 118 -11.17 7.81 7.51
N MET A 119 -11.81 8.96 7.31
CA MET A 119 -12.58 9.65 8.36
C MET A 119 -13.74 8.78 8.86
N ASN A 120 -14.51 8.18 7.95
CA ASN A 120 -15.65 7.31 8.32
C ASN A 120 -15.20 6.00 8.98
N CYS A 121 -13.98 5.54 8.70
CA CYS A 121 -13.36 4.40 9.38
C CYS A 121 -12.84 4.78 10.79
N GLY A 122 -12.76 6.08 11.12
CA GLY A 122 -12.21 6.56 12.39
C GLY A 122 -10.68 6.67 12.39
N ALA A 123 -10.05 6.81 11.22
CA ALA A 123 -8.62 7.07 11.12
C ALA A 123 -8.31 8.50 11.59
N SER A 124 -7.26 8.65 12.40
CA SER A 124 -6.76 9.95 12.91
C SER A 124 -5.82 10.67 11.92
N PHE A 125 -5.73 10.16 10.69
CA PHE A 125 -4.83 10.67 9.65
C PHE A 125 -5.56 10.86 8.33
N LYS A 126 -4.97 11.70 7.48
CA LYS A 126 -5.48 12.02 6.15
C LYS A 126 -4.35 12.06 5.13
N ILE A 127 -4.68 11.79 3.87
CA ILE A 127 -3.79 12.01 2.73
C ILE A 127 -3.80 13.49 2.38
N THR A 128 -2.62 14.05 2.12
CA THR A 128 -2.42 15.43 1.66
C THR A 128 -1.32 15.49 0.60
N ASP A 129 -1.16 16.67 0.00
CA ASP A 129 -0.09 17.02 -0.96
C ASP A 129 0.12 16.00 -2.08
N TYR A 130 -0.97 15.62 -2.73
CA TYR A 130 -0.89 14.77 -3.91
C TYR A 130 -0.14 15.48 -5.04
N LYS A 131 0.97 14.89 -5.51
CA LYS A 131 1.81 15.41 -6.58
C LYS A 131 2.01 14.37 -7.68
N SER A 132 1.71 14.76 -8.92
CA SER A 132 2.07 13.99 -10.11
C SER A 132 3.58 14.09 -10.36
N SER A 133 4.24 12.95 -10.54
CA SER A 133 5.63 12.84 -10.95
C SER A 133 5.70 12.10 -12.28
N PHE A 134 6.60 12.54 -13.17
CA PHE A 134 6.83 11.92 -14.47
C PHE A 134 8.24 11.33 -14.57
N ILE A 135 8.84 10.94 -13.43
CA ILE A 135 10.18 10.35 -13.40
C ILE A 135 10.17 9.05 -14.23
N GLY A 136 11.00 9.01 -15.28
CA GLY A 136 11.15 7.84 -16.14
C GLY A 136 10.04 7.63 -17.16
N GLY A 137 9.23 8.65 -17.47
CA GLY A 137 8.20 8.58 -18.51
C GLY A 137 6.93 7.81 -18.14
N LYS A 138 6.88 7.22 -16.93
CA LYS A 138 5.65 6.66 -16.35
C LYS A 138 5.04 7.68 -15.40
N PRO A 139 3.73 7.99 -15.52
CA PRO A 139 3.04 8.80 -14.54
C PRO A 139 3.04 8.06 -13.20
N SER A 140 3.66 8.66 -12.19
CA SER A 140 3.65 8.20 -10.81
C SER A 140 3.06 9.28 -9.90
N SER A 141 2.61 8.85 -8.73
CA SER A 141 1.95 9.72 -7.77
C SER A 141 2.67 9.67 -6.44
N ASN A 142 3.01 10.84 -5.91
CA ASN A 142 3.52 10.98 -4.55
C ASN A 142 2.44 11.63 -3.68
N PHE A 143 2.25 11.11 -2.48
CA PHE A 143 1.35 11.69 -1.48
C PHE A 143 1.99 11.55 -0.10
N VAL A 144 1.58 12.39 0.84
CA VAL A 144 2.03 12.33 2.23
C VAL A 144 0.83 12.12 3.14
N LEU A 145 1.08 11.70 4.37
CA LEU A 145 0.05 11.63 5.40
C LEU A 145 0.21 12.81 6.34
N THR A 146 -0.90 13.41 6.72
CA THR A 146 -0.95 14.32 7.86
C THR A 146 -1.54 13.56 9.05
N ILE A 147 -0.73 13.37 10.10
CA ILE A 147 -1.12 12.73 11.36
C ILE A 147 -0.97 13.76 12.47
N ASN A 148 -2.07 14.10 13.17
CA ASN A 148 -2.05 15.12 14.22
C ASN A 148 -1.40 16.46 13.77
N ASN A 149 -1.70 16.92 12.55
CA ASN A 149 -1.10 18.09 11.88
C ASN A 149 0.40 18.01 11.58
N ASN A 150 1.05 16.85 11.77
CA ASN A 150 2.43 16.62 11.35
C ASN A 150 2.47 15.86 10.02
N VAL A 151 3.30 16.32 9.11
CA VAL A 151 3.51 15.68 7.80
C VAL A 151 4.42 14.47 7.99
N VAL A 152 3.99 13.32 7.45
CA VAL A 152 4.69 12.05 7.44
C VAL A 152 4.87 11.65 5.99
N ASP A 153 6.12 11.55 5.54
CA ASP A 153 6.46 11.13 4.20
C ASP A 153 6.27 9.62 4.02
N LEU A 154 6.05 9.18 2.77
CA LEU A 154 6.05 7.74 2.42
C LEU A 154 7.33 7.03 2.91
N GLY A 155 8.47 7.72 2.79
CA GLY A 155 9.79 7.13 2.98
C GLY A 155 10.15 6.15 1.86
N ASN A 156 11.34 5.57 1.94
CA ASN A 156 11.82 4.48 1.08
C ASN A 156 12.63 3.48 1.93
N GLU A 157 13.13 2.40 1.31
CA GLU A 157 13.93 1.38 2.02
C GLU A 157 15.19 1.94 2.69
N ARG A 158 15.68 3.10 2.22
CA ARG A 158 16.86 3.79 2.74
C ARG A 158 16.52 4.90 3.74
N SER A 159 15.23 5.15 4.01
CA SER A 159 14.82 6.18 4.96
C SER A 159 15.30 5.81 6.37
N PRO A 160 15.98 6.71 7.08
CA PRO A 160 16.41 6.46 8.45
C PRO A 160 15.23 6.12 9.34
N LEU A 161 15.37 5.10 10.20
CA LEU A 161 14.34 4.74 11.19
C LEU A 161 14.01 5.88 12.16
N THR A 162 14.92 6.86 12.30
CA THR A 162 14.75 8.06 13.12
C THR A 162 13.79 9.08 12.52
N ASN A 163 13.49 9.00 11.21
CA ASN A 163 12.57 9.92 10.56
C ASN A 163 11.17 9.30 10.48
N PRO A 164 10.10 10.04 10.81
CA PRO A 164 8.74 9.59 10.59
C PRO A 164 8.49 9.23 9.13
N SER A 165 8.00 8.01 8.91
CA SER A 165 7.60 7.49 7.61
C SER A 165 6.42 6.53 7.74
N PHE A 166 5.81 6.13 6.64
CA PHE A 166 4.70 5.17 6.67
C PHE A 166 5.10 3.84 7.30
N LYS A 167 6.39 3.47 7.20
CA LYS A 167 6.91 2.21 7.74
C LYS A 167 6.90 2.15 9.27
N ASN A 168 7.25 3.25 9.94
CA ASN A 168 7.43 3.31 11.39
C ASN A 168 6.35 4.11 12.13
N THR A 169 5.51 4.87 11.43
CA THR A 169 4.51 5.75 12.06
C THR A 169 3.09 5.19 11.98
N LEU A 170 2.79 4.29 11.05
CA LEU A 170 1.48 3.64 10.93
C LEU A 170 1.47 2.29 11.64
N SER A 171 0.43 2.05 12.43
CA SER A 171 0.11 0.70 12.92
C SER A 171 -0.34 -0.21 11.77
N GLU A 172 -0.35 -1.53 11.98
CA GLU A 172 -0.90 -2.48 11.00
C GLU A 172 -2.38 -2.23 10.71
N GLY A 173 -3.15 -1.82 11.72
CA GLY A 173 -4.55 -1.43 11.54
C GLY A 173 -4.72 -0.17 10.70
N ASP A 174 -3.79 0.79 10.80
CA ASP A 174 -3.82 2.01 9.99
C ASP A 174 -3.44 1.73 8.53
N LYS A 175 -2.44 0.88 8.30
CA LYS A 175 -2.07 0.41 6.96
C LYS A 175 -3.25 -0.31 6.29
N SER A 176 -3.92 -1.18 7.03
CA SER A 176 -5.11 -1.92 6.54
C SER A 176 -6.27 -0.96 6.23
N SER A 177 -6.52 0.03 7.10
CA SER A 177 -7.54 1.06 6.89
C SER A 177 -7.25 1.92 5.66
N LEU A 178 -5.98 2.27 5.44
CA LEU A 178 -5.52 3.00 4.27
C LEU A 178 -5.73 2.18 2.99
N ALA A 179 -5.32 0.91 2.98
CA ALA A 179 -5.51 0.01 1.85
C ALA A 179 -7.00 -0.13 1.47
N ILE A 180 -7.87 -0.32 2.47
CA ILE A 180 -9.33 -0.34 2.28
C ILE A 180 -9.84 0.98 1.71
N ALA A 181 -9.40 2.12 2.24
CA ALA A 181 -9.85 3.43 1.76
C ALA A 181 -9.47 3.67 0.29
N PHE A 182 -8.25 3.28 -0.12
CA PHE A 182 -7.82 3.31 -1.52
C PHE A 182 -8.68 2.40 -2.40
N PHE A 183 -8.93 1.18 -1.94
CA PHE A 183 -9.73 0.21 -2.68
C PHE A 183 -11.16 0.73 -2.89
N LEU A 184 -11.83 1.18 -1.82
CA LEU A 184 -13.19 1.70 -1.89
C LEU A 184 -13.28 2.96 -2.76
N ALA A 185 -12.34 3.90 -2.65
CA ALA A 185 -12.32 5.09 -3.50
C ALA A 185 -12.18 4.75 -4.99
N LYS A 186 -11.46 3.68 -5.31
CA LYS A 186 -11.38 3.13 -6.67
C LYS A 186 -12.71 2.55 -7.12
N LEU A 187 -13.37 1.75 -6.29
CA LEU A 187 -14.68 1.18 -6.60
C LEU A 187 -15.75 2.25 -6.82
N GLU A 188 -15.75 3.32 -6.02
CA GLU A 188 -16.69 4.45 -6.17
C GLU A 188 -16.51 5.23 -7.47
N SER A 189 -15.37 5.07 -8.14
CA SER A 189 -15.05 5.78 -9.38
C SER A 189 -15.20 4.89 -10.62
N ASP A 190 -15.67 3.65 -10.42
CA ASP A 190 -15.72 2.61 -11.44
C ASP A 190 -17.12 2.51 -12.07
N PRO A 191 -17.31 2.99 -13.31
CA PRO A 191 -18.63 2.98 -13.96
C PRO A 191 -19.11 1.56 -14.29
N ASP A 192 -18.19 0.59 -14.38
CA ASP A 192 -18.48 -0.81 -14.75
C ASP A 192 -18.49 -1.75 -13.53
N ILE A 193 -18.66 -1.22 -12.32
CA ILE A 193 -18.64 -2.02 -11.08
C ILE A 193 -19.58 -3.23 -11.14
N GLY A 194 -20.75 -3.09 -11.75
CA GLY A 194 -21.75 -4.16 -11.91
C GLY A 194 -21.32 -5.33 -12.80
N LYS A 195 -20.19 -5.23 -13.51
CA LYS A 195 -19.60 -6.32 -14.30
C LYS A 195 -18.43 -7.00 -13.60
N LYS A 196 -18.01 -6.51 -12.43
CA LYS A 196 -16.79 -6.92 -11.74
C LYS A 196 -17.05 -7.86 -10.58
N VAL A 197 -16.10 -8.76 -10.37
CA VAL A 197 -16.02 -9.59 -9.17
C VAL A 197 -15.07 -8.90 -8.20
N LEU A 198 -15.53 -8.68 -6.97
CA LEU A 198 -14.72 -8.10 -5.90
C LEU A 198 -14.28 -9.23 -4.96
N VAL A 199 -12.99 -9.22 -4.61
CA VAL A 199 -12.43 -10.17 -3.64
C VAL A 199 -11.84 -9.37 -2.49
N PHE A 200 -12.33 -9.64 -1.28
CA PHE A 200 -11.82 -9.10 -0.02
C PHE A 200 -11.08 -10.22 0.71
N ASP A 201 -9.75 -10.17 0.71
CA ASP A 201 -8.91 -11.14 1.40
C ASP A 201 -8.52 -10.61 2.79
N ASP A 202 -9.07 -11.26 3.82
CA ASP A 202 -8.97 -10.91 5.24
C ASP A 202 -9.08 -9.40 5.54
N PRO A 203 -10.23 -8.77 5.22
CA PRO A 203 -10.36 -7.31 5.18
C PRO A 203 -10.31 -6.64 6.57
N ILE A 204 -10.18 -7.40 7.65
CA ILE A 204 -10.25 -6.89 9.03
C ILE A 204 -9.02 -7.19 9.89
N SER A 205 -7.91 -7.59 9.27
CA SER A 205 -6.68 -7.87 10.01
C SER A 205 -6.24 -6.66 10.83
N SER A 206 -6.05 -6.85 12.14
CA SER A 206 -5.61 -5.83 13.09
C SER A 206 -6.52 -4.58 13.20
N LEU A 207 -7.82 -4.71 12.93
CA LEU A 207 -8.81 -3.63 13.06
C LEU A 207 -9.58 -3.66 14.39
N ASP A 208 -9.89 -2.48 14.93
CA ASP A 208 -10.84 -2.33 16.05
C ASP A 208 -12.31 -2.56 15.62
N ASN A 209 -13.23 -2.67 16.59
CA ASN A 209 -14.65 -2.96 16.32
C ASN A 209 -15.35 -1.94 15.42
N HIS A 210 -15.00 -0.66 15.52
CA HIS A 210 -15.59 0.39 14.68
C HIS A 210 -15.15 0.21 13.22
N ARG A 211 -13.84 0.04 13.01
CA ARG A 211 -13.24 -0.22 11.68
C ARG A 211 -13.77 -1.52 11.06
N LYS A 212 -13.94 -2.59 11.86
CA LYS A 212 -14.57 -3.85 11.43
C LYS A 212 -16.01 -3.63 10.96
N SER A 213 -16.79 -2.89 11.74
CA SER A 213 -18.20 -2.60 11.41
C SER A 213 -18.34 -1.79 10.14
N TYR A 214 -17.53 -0.73 9.99
CA TYR A 214 -17.47 0.07 8.77
C TYR A 214 -17.12 -0.77 7.55
N THR A 215 -16.09 -1.62 7.66
CA THR A 215 -15.66 -2.52 6.59
C THR A 215 -16.78 -3.48 6.17
N ALA A 216 -17.49 -4.08 7.14
CA ALA A 216 -18.65 -4.91 6.86
C ALA A 216 -19.75 -4.15 6.10
N ASP A 217 -20.06 -2.91 6.51
CA ASP A 217 -21.07 -2.09 5.83
C ASP A 217 -20.69 -1.74 4.39
N GLN A 218 -19.41 -1.51 4.12
CA GLN A 218 -18.94 -1.25 2.76
C GLN A 218 -19.00 -2.51 1.89
N ILE A 219 -18.57 -3.66 2.41
CA ILE A 219 -18.70 -4.96 1.71
C ILE A 219 -20.16 -5.21 1.34
N MET A 220 -21.07 -5.01 2.30
CA MET A 220 -22.50 -5.17 2.09
C MET A 220 -23.05 -4.21 1.02
N ARG A 221 -22.64 -2.95 1.05
CA ARG A 221 -23.01 -1.96 0.03
C ARG A 221 -22.58 -2.43 -1.37
N TYR A 222 -21.32 -2.86 -1.51
CA TYR A 222 -20.81 -3.30 -2.80
C TYR A 222 -21.35 -4.66 -3.25
N SER A 223 -21.82 -5.51 -2.34
CA SER A 223 -22.53 -6.75 -2.69
C SER A 223 -23.81 -6.51 -3.47
N ALA A 224 -24.43 -5.33 -3.31
CA ALA A 224 -25.62 -4.93 -4.08
C ALA A 224 -25.29 -4.27 -5.42
N LEU A 225 -24.03 -3.87 -5.65
CA LEU A 225 -23.61 -3.09 -6.81
C LEU A 225 -22.75 -3.90 -7.79
N ALA A 226 -21.87 -4.76 -7.27
CA ALA A 226 -20.95 -5.56 -8.06
C ALA A 226 -21.62 -6.84 -8.60
N LYS A 227 -21.00 -7.46 -9.60
CA LYS A 227 -21.48 -8.75 -10.16
C LYS A 227 -21.46 -9.86 -9.11
N GLN A 228 -20.38 -9.89 -8.33
CA GLN A 228 -20.15 -10.87 -7.27
C GLN A 228 -19.17 -10.29 -6.26
N VAL A 229 -19.36 -10.62 -4.99
CA VAL A 229 -18.43 -10.31 -3.92
C VAL A 229 -18.01 -11.61 -3.23
N ILE A 230 -16.71 -11.82 -3.10
CA ILE A 230 -16.10 -12.92 -2.38
C ILE A 230 -15.36 -12.34 -1.19
N VAL A 231 -15.66 -12.83 0.01
CA VAL A 231 -14.97 -12.43 1.23
C VAL A 231 -14.29 -13.66 1.79
N LEU A 232 -12.97 -13.57 1.97
CA LEU A 232 -12.15 -14.56 2.64
C LEU A 232 -11.79 -14.01 4.01
N THR A 233 -12.00 -14.78 5.06
CA THR A 233 -11.62 -14.38 6.42
C THR A 233 -11.43 -15.61 7.29
N HIS A 234 -10.55 -15.49 8.28
CA HIS A 234 -10.38 -16.46 9.35
C HIS A 234 -11.16 -16.09 10.62
N ASP A 235 -11.75 -14.89 10.67
CA ASP A 235 -12.53 -14.39 11.81
C ASP A 235 -14.00 -14.82 11.66
N THR A 236 -14.39 -15.83 12.42
CA THR A 236 -15.75 -16.41 12.38
C THR A 236 -16.81 -15.41 12.85
N PHE A 237 -16.49 -14.53 13.80
CA PHE A 237 -17.41 -13.50 14.29
C PHE A 237 -17.65 -12.42 13.26
N PHE A 238 -16.62 -12.01 12.51
CA PHE A 238 -16.78 -11.09 11.39
C PHE A 238 -17.63 -11.69 10.27
N ALA A 239 -17.38 -12.95 9.91
CA ALA A 239 -18.23 -13.66 8.98
C ALA A 239 -19.68 -13.71 9.48
N ARG A 240 -19.90 -13.94 10.78
CA ARG A 240 -21.24 -13.95 11.39
C ARG A 240 -21.91 -12.59 11.37
N ALA A 241 -21.14 -11.51 11.52
CA ALA A 241 -21.63 -10.15 11.38
C ALA A 241 -22.07 -9.86 9.93
N LEU A 242 -21.31 -10.32 8.93
CA LEU A 242 -21.70 -10.24 7.52
C LEU A 242 -22.98 -11.05 7.24
N TRP A 243 -23.04 -12.30 7.72
CA TRP A 243 -24.24 -13.14 7.62
C TRP A 243 -25.48 -12.48 8.24
N GLY A 244 -25.31 -11.86 9.40
CA GLY A 244 -26.39 -11.11 10.06
C GLY A 244 -26.89 -9.92 9.23
N LYS A 245 -25.97 -9.18 8.57
CA LYS A 245 -26.34 -8.05 7.70
C LYS A 245 -26.98 -8.48 6.38
N PHE A 246 -26.79 -9.74 5.97
CA PHE A 246 -27.36 -10.31 4.74
C PHE A 246 -28.69 -11.06 4.98
N ALA A 247 -29.34 -10.86 6.15
CA ALA A 247 -30.48 -11.66 6.60
C ALA A 247 -31.64 -11.76 5.60
N ASP A 248 -31.97 -10.68 4.90
CA ASP A 248 -33.10 -10.64 3.94
C ASP A 248 -32.79 -11.35 2.61
N LYS A 249 -31.52 -11.72 2.37
CA LYS A 249 -31.05 -12.32 1.11
C LYS A 249 -30.20 -13.57 1.33
N LYS A 250 -30.28 -14.22 2.49
CA LYS A 250 -29.45 -15.38 2.88
C LYS A 250 -29.31 -16.46 1.80
N THR A 251 -30.36 -16.70 1.00
CA THR A 251 -30.36 -17.69 -0.09
C THR A 251 -29.40 -17.37 -1.24
N LEU A 252 -28.92 -16.12 -1.35
CA LEU A 252 -27.95 -15.69 -2.36
C LEU A 252 -26.50 -15.78 -1.87
N MET A 253 -26.28 -16.15 -0.60
CA MET A 253 -24.94 -16.23 -0.03
C MET A 253 -24.48 -17.68 0.18
N SER A 254 -23.45 -18.07 -0.57
CA SER A 254 -22.77 -19.35 -0.37
C SER A 254 -21.77 -19.26 0.78
N GLN A 255 -21.78 -20.26 1.65
CA GLN A 255 -20.87 -20.37 2.79
C GLN A 255 -19.94 -21.56 2.58
N LEU A 256 -18.64 -21.29 2.52
CA LEU A 256 -17.61 -22.28 2.27
C LEU A 256 -16.50 -22.13 3.29
N CYS A 257 -15.84 -23.23 3.61
CA CYS A 257 -14.63 -23.25 4.43
C CYS A 257 -13.55 -24.09 3.74
N ILE A 258 -12.29 -23.77 4.04
CA ILE A 258 -11.15 -24.59 3.67
C ILE A 258 -10.81 -25.47 4.88
N LYS A 259 -10.88 -26.79 4.71
CA LYS A 259 -10.52 -27.78 5.74
C LYS A 259 -9.29 -28.55 5.29
N ARG A 260 -8.46 -28.99 6.24
CA ARG A 260 -7.37 -29.92 5.94
C ARG A 260 -7.92 -31.29 5.60
N GLU A 261 -7.40 -31.89 4.55
CA GLU A 261 -7.64 -33.29 4.18
C GLU A 261 -6.28 -34.00 4.17
N GLY A 262 -6.10 -35.02 5.00
CA GLY A 262 -4.81 -35.69 5.16
C GLY A 262 -3.71 -34.78 5.75
N LEU A 263 -2.46 -35.08 5.43
CA LEU A 263 -1.29 -34.42 6.02
C LEU A 263 -0.95 -33.08 5.35
N ASN A 264 -1.10 -32.99 4.02
CA ASN A 264 -0.63 -31.86 3.22
C ASN A 264 -1.71 -31.24 2.31
N ASP A 265 -2.91 -31.82 2.24
CA ASP A 265 -3.94 -31.35 1.33
C ASP A 265 -5.01 -30.52 2.04
N SER A 266 -5.78 -29.77 1.25
CA SER A 266 -6.89 -28.97 1.74
C SER A 266 -8.04 -29.02 0.76
N ILE A 267 -9.25 -29.15 1.30
CA ILE A 267 -10.49 -29.23 0.53
C ILE A 267 -11.38 -28.03 0.83
N LEU A 268 -12.17 -27.65 -0.16
CA LEU A 268 -13.28 -26.75 0.01
C LEU A 268 -14.52 -27.56 0.41
N ASP A 269 -15.15 -27.17 1.50
CA ASP A 269 -16.36 -27.81 2.01
C ASP A 269 -17.40 -26.74 2.35
N THR A 270 -18.65 -27.17 2.49
CA THR A 270 -19.74 -26.34 3.00
C THR A 270 -19.49 -25.96 4.46
N TRP A 271 -19.84 -24.72 4.80
CA TRP A 271 -19.73 -24.21 6.16
C TRP A 271 -21.09 -23.72 6.66
N ASP A 272 -21.46 -24.12 7.88
CA ASP A 272 -22.66 -23.63 8.55
C ASP A 272 -22.26 -22.60 9.60
N ILE A 273 -22.31 -21.32 9.22
CA ILE A 273 -21.93 -20.22 10.09
C ILE A 273 -22.80 -20.15 11.34
N GLU A 274 -24.08 -20.49 11.22
CA GLU A 274 -25.01 -20.41 12.34
C GLU A 274 -24.72 -21.49 13.35
N LYS A 275 -24.27 -22.68 12.92
CA LYS A 275 -23.80 -23.76 13.79
C LYS A 275 -22.46 -23.44 14.44
N GLU A 276 -21.51 -22.93 13.67
CA GLU A 276 -20.12 -22.72 14.11
C GLU A 276 -19.94 -21.46 14.97
N THR A 277 -20.88 -20.52 14.89
CA THR A 277 -20.90 -19.31 15.75
C THR A 277 -21.95 -19.36 16.86
N ARG A 278 -22.55 -20.53 17.11
CA ARG A 278 -23.43 -20.70 18.29
C ARG A 278 -22.63 -20.46 19.56
N SER A 279 -23.24 -19.82 20.54
CA SER A 279 -22.63 -19.75 21.86
C SER A 279 -22.45 -21.14 22.44
N ASP A 280 -21.44 -21.28 23.30
CA ASP A 280 -21.11 -22.55 23.96
C ASP A 280 -22.35 -23.20 24.59
N TYR A 281 -23.23 -22.41 25.21
CA TYR A 281 -24.51 -22.87 25.75
C TYR A 281 -25.36 -23.66 24.73
N TYR A 282 -25.54 -23.12 23.53
CA TYR A 282 -26.31 -23.79 22.48
C TYR A 282 -25.55 -25.00 21.89
N GLN A 283 -24.22 -24.93 21.80
CA GLN A 283 -23.42 -26.07 21.33
C GLN A 283 -23.56 -27.27 22.29
N LEU A 284 -23.47 -27.02 23.60
CA LEU A 284 -23.70 -28.02 24.63
C LEU A 284 -25.11 -28.59 24.53
N TYR A 285 -26.13 -27.74 24.33
CA TYR A 285 -27.53 -28.18 24.21
C TYR A 285 -27.72 -29.14 23.04
N HIS A 286 -27.21 -28.76 21.86
CA HIS A 286 -27.33 -29.60 20.68
C HIS A 286 -26.54 -30.90 20.79
N THR A 287 -25.39 -30.89 21.48
CA THR A 287 -24.62 -32.11 21.74
C THR A 287 -25.46 -33.11 22.54
N LEU A 288 -26.17 -32.64 23.57
CA LEU A 288 -27.08 -33.45 24.37
C LEU A 288 -28.30 -33.91 23.55
N ALA A 289 -28.92 -33.02 22.77
CA ALA A 289 -30.08 -33.35 21.95
C ALA A 289 -29.76 -34.35 20.83
N ASP A 290 -28.64 -34.15 20.11
CA ASP A 290 -28.20 -35.05 19.04
C ASP A 290 -27.85 -36.45 19.56
N PHE A 291 -27.38 -36.56 20.81
CA PHE A 291 -27.17 -37.85 21.46
C PHE A 291 -28.50 -38.58 21.70
N ILE A 292 -29.52 -37.91 22.21
CA ILE A 292 -30.87 -38.49 22.39
C ILE A 292 -31.49 -38.89 21.05
N GLU A 293 -31.21 -38.15 19.98
CA GLU A 293 -31.66 -38.46 18.62
C GLU A 293 -30.81 -39.56 17.93
N GLY A 294 -29.82 -40.14 18.61
CA GLY A 294 -28.99 -41.23 18.08
C GLY A 294 -27.99 -40.81 17.01
N LYS A 295 -27.67 -39.51 16.90
CA LYS A 295 -26.75 -38.97 15.89
C LYS A 295 -25.29 -38.96 16.34
N VAL A 296 -25.01 -39.33 17.60
CA VAL A 296 -23.67 -39.29 18.19
C VAL A 296 -23.06 -40.70 18.22
N ALA A 297 -21.88 -40.84 17.61
CA ALA A 297 -21.13 -42.09 17.65
C ALA A 297 -20.65 -42.43 19.08
N GLN A 298 -20.58 -43.72 19.40
CA GLN A 298 -20.16 -44.22 20.73
C GLN A 298 -18.80 -43.66 21.19
N THR A 299 -17.87 -43.42 20.27
CA THR A 299 -16.56 -42.82 20.55
C THR A 299 -16.65 -41.44 21.20
N ASN A 300 -17.79 -40.76 21.09
CA ASN A 300 -18.00 -39.39 21.56
C ASN A 300 -18.86 -39.32 22.83
N TYR A 301 -19.29 -40.44 23.42
CA TYR A 301 -20.16 -40.44 24.60
C TYR A 301 -19.53 -39.72 25.81
N ARG A 302 -18.20 -39.76 25.94
CA ARG A 302 -17.48 -38.99 26.97
C ARG A 302 -17.67 -37.49 26.80
N SER A 303 -17.54 -36.99 25.57
CA SER A 303 -17.78 -35.58 25.27
C SER A 303 -19.21 -35.17 25.61
N VAL A 304 -20.20 -36.03 25.35
CA VAL A 304 -21.59 -35.80 25.76
C VAL A 304 -21.72 -35.71 27.28
N ALA A 305 -21.14 -36.67 28.02
CA ALA A 305 -21.17 -36.68 29.50
C ALA A 305 -20.54 -35.41 30.10
N MET A 306 -19.43 -34.94 29.51
CA MET A 306 -18.76 -33.70 29.92
C MET A 306 -19.56 -32.42 29.63
N CYS A 307 -20.60 -32.48 28.78
CA CYS A 307 -21.47 -31.33 28.49
C CYS A 307 -22.55 -31.11 29.55
N ILE A 308 -22.92 -32.15 30.31
CA ILE A 308 -24.04 -32.15 31.25
C ILE A 308 -23.91 -31.06 32.33
N ARG A 309 -22.74 -30.95 32.95
CA ARG A 309 -22.50 -29.98 34.02
C ARG A 309 -22.42 -28.54 33.48
N PRO A 310 -21.58 -28.22 32.47
CA PRO A 310 -21.48 -26.85 31.94
C PRO A 310 -22.80 -26.24 31.44
N ILE A 311 -23.66 -27.04 30.79
CA ILE A 311 -24.94 -26.51 30.29
C ILE A 311 -25.91 -26.18 31.41
N LEU A 312 -25.97 -27.02 32.44
CA LEU A 312 -26.83 -26.84 33.59
C LEU A 312 -26.39 -25.63 34.40
N GLU A 313 -25.08 -25.48 34.62
CA GLU A 313 -24.53 -24.30 35.26
C GLU A 313 -24.78 -23.02 34.44
N GLY A 314 -24.58 -23.08 33.12
CA GLY A 314 -24.88 -21.95 32.22
C GLY A 314 -26.34 -21.52 32.29
N ASN A 315 -27.27 -22.47 32.29
CA ASN A 315 -28.70 -22.19 32.42
C ASN A 315 -29.05 -21.56 33.78
N LEU A 316 -28.52 -22.11 34.87
CA LEU A 316 -28.77 -21.59 36.22
C LEU A 316 -28.19 -20.18 36.41
N ARG A 317 -27.01 -19.87 35.87
CA ARG A 317 -26.45 -18.50 35.87
C ARG A 317 -27.34 -17.51 35.11
N VAL A 318 -27.96 -17.93 34.01
CA VAL A 318 -28.89 -17.08 33.25
C VAL A 318 -30.20 -16.87 34.01
N ARG A 319 -30.72 -17.90 34.70
CA ARG A 319 -31.97 -17.83 35.48
C ARG A 319 -31.81 -17.07 36.81
N PHE A 320 -30.63 -17.15 37.41
CA PHE A 320 -30.31 -16.59 38.74
C PHE A 320 -29.00 -15.78 38.72
N PRO A 321 -28.91 -14.70 37.92
CA PRO A 321 -27.67 -13.98 37.67
C PRO A 321 -27.11 -13.21 38.87
N ARG A 322 -27.90 -13.06 39.94
CA ARG A 322 -27.46 -12.42 41.21
C ARG A 322 -26.98 -13.42 42.26
N ASP A 323 -27.26 -14.70 42.05
CA ASP A 323 -27.09 -15.74 43.08
C ASP A 323 -25.91 -16.67 42.77
N PHE A 324 -25.57 -16.84 41.48
CA PHE A 324 -24.49 -17.68 41.00
C PHE A 324 -23.44 -16.88 40.23
N ASP A 325 -22.19 -16.96 40.69
CA ASP A 325 -21.05 -16.26 40.10
C ASP A 325 -20.36 -17.09 39.01
N SER A 326 -19.45 -16.46 38.26
CA SER A 326 -18.66 -17.13 37.20
C SER A 326 -17.71 -18.20 37.74
N ASN A 327 -17.29 -18.10 39.01
CA ASN A 327 -16.34 -19.02 39.64
C ASN A 327 -17.01 -20.14 40.42
N ASP A 328 -18.33 -20.08 40.57
CA ASP A 328 -19.10 -21.13 41.24
C ASP A 328 -19.30 -22.31 40.29
N TRP A 329 -19.27 -23.53 40.83
CA TRP A 329 -19.46 -24.78 40.09
C TRP A 329 -20.80 -25.39 40.51
N LEU A 330 -21.30 -26.39 39.79
CA LEU A 330 -22.61 -27.00 40.08
C LEU A 330 -22.77 -27.44 41.54
N GLY A 331 -21.73 -28.02 42.15
CA GLY A 331 -21.74 -28.36 43.58
C GLY A 331 -21.90 -27.14 44.51
N GLY A 332 -21.31 -26.00 44.14
CA GLY A 332 -21.51 -24.74 44.86
C GLY A 332 -22.92 -24.19 44.69
N PHE A 333 -23.52 -24.35 43.51
CA PHE A 333 -24.90 -23.94 43.25
C PHE A 333 -25.87 -24.74 44.13
N ILE A 334 -25.70 -26.06 44.15
CA ILE A 334 -26.45 -26.99 44.99
C ILE A 334 -26.35 -26.57 46.46
N GLN A 335 -25.15 -26.29 46.95
CA GLN A 335 -24.96 -25.88 48.34
C GLN A 335 -25.66 -24.55 48.65
N LYS A 336 -25.60 -23.57 47.75
CA LYS A 336 -26.31 -22.28 47.88
C LYS A 336 -27.84 -22.47 47.89
N VAL A 337 -28.38 -23.31 47.00
CA VAL A 337 -29.81 -23.63 46.96
C VAL A 337 -30.26 -24.33 48.23
N ARG A 338 -29.46 -25.28 48.72
CA ARG A 338 -29.75 -26.06 49.93
C ARG A 338 -29.84 -25.18 51.18
N THR A 339 -28.91 -24.24 51.35
CA THR A 339 -28.82 -23.40 52.56
C THR A 339 -29.64 -22.11 52.49
N SER A 340 -30.02 -21.65 51.30
CA SER A 340 -30.72 -20.38 51.13
C SER A 340 -32.13 -20.40 51.71
N THR A 341 -32.53 -19.30 52.34
CA THR A 341 -33.90 -19.00 52.79
C THR A 341 -34.59 -17.97 51.90
N GLU A 342 -33.90 -17.50 50.86
CA GLU A 342 -34.39 -16.50 49.93
C GLU A 342 -35.45 -17.08 48.99
N ALA A 343 -36.48 -16.30 48.68
CA ALA A 343 -37.62 -16.75 47.87
C ALA A 343 -37.22 -17.19 46.44
N HIS A 344 -36.21 -16.54 45.84
CA HIS A 344 -35.77 -16.81 44.48
C HIS A 344 -35.05 -18.17 44.37
N LEU A 345 -34.09 -18.50 45.25
CA LEU A 345 -33.46 -19.83 45.27
C LEU A 345 -34.38 -20.91 45.84
N SER A 346 -35.32 -20.54 46.72
CA SER A 346 -36.33 -21.49 47.22
C SER A 346 -37.22 -22.03 46.11
N SER A 347 -37.40 -21.29 45.02
CA SER A 347 -38.18 -21.74 43.86
C SER A 347 -37.59 -22.97 43.16
N ILE A 348 -36.28 -23.25 43.29
CA ILE A 348 -35.61 -24.41 42.67
C ILE A 348 -35.24 -25.50 43.67
N LYS A 349 -35.62 -25.37 44.95
CA LYS A 349 -35.40 -26.44 45.95
C LYS A 349 -36.09 -27.74 45.59
N HIS A 350 -37.25 -27.68 44.91
CA HIS A 350 -37.94 -28.87 44.40
C HIS A 350 -37.13 -29.63 43.33
N GLN A 351 -36.07 -29.02 42.78
CA GLN A 351 -35.18 -29.62 41.79
C GLN A 351 -33.88 -30.15 42.42
N LEU A 352 -33.69 -29.97 43.73
CA LEU A 352 -32.40 -30.15 44.38
C LEU A 352 -31.88 -31.59 44.26
N ASP A 353 -32.75 -32.57 44.49
CA ASP A 353 -32.40 -34.00 44.40
C ASP A 353 -31.95 -34.37 42.97
N ASP A 354 -32.64 -33.85 41.95
CA ASP A 354 -32.25 -34.05 40.55
C ASP A 354 -30.90 -33.39 40.23
N LEU A 355 -30.67 -32.17 40.72
CA LEU A 355 -29.40 -31.46 40.52
C LEU A 355 -28.24 -32.20 41.20
N GLU A 356 -28.47 -32.75 42.39
CA GLU A 356 -27.49 -33.55 43.14
C GLU A 356 -27.14 -34.83 42.40
N ASP A 357 -28.13 -35.58 41.93
CA ASP A 357 -27.92 -36.79 41.14
C ASP A 357 -27.16 -36.51 39.83
N ILE A 358 -27.54 -35.44 39.11
CA ILE A 358 -26.87 -35.03 37.87
C ILE A 358 -25.42 -34.63 38.15
N ASN A 359 -25.17 -33.90 39.25
CA ASN A 359 -23.83 -33.51 39.66
C ASN A 359 -22.98 -34.74 40.05
N ASP A 360 -23.58 -35.71 40.74
CA ASP A 360 -22.90 -36.92 41.19
C ASP A 360 -22.54 -37.88 40.05
N TYR A 361 -23.36 -37.91 39.00
CA TYR A 361 -23.01 -38.59 37.76
C TYR A 361 -21.90 -37.85 37.00
N SER A 362 -22.11 -36.56 36.72
CA SER A 362 -21.22 -35.79 35.83
C SER A 362 -19.81 -35.59 36.39
N LYS A 363 -19.63 -35.48 37.72
CA LYS A 363 -18.30 -35.32 38.35
C LYS A 363 -17.31 -36.45 38.03
N LYS A 364 -17.81 -37.66 37.71
CA LYS A 364 -16.98 -38.82 37.35
C LYS A 364 -16.11 -38.53 36.12
N TYR A 365 -16.58 -37.67 35.21
CA TYR A 365 -15.98 -37.43 33.90
C TYR A 365 -15.19 -36.12 33.81
N HIS A 366 -14.93 -35.44 34.92
CA HIS A 366 -14.16 -34.19 34.97
C HIS A 366 -12.90 -34.35 35.83
N HIS A 367 -11.72 -34.03 35.28
CA HIS A 367 -10.42 -34.21 35.94
C HIS A 367 -10.27 -33.46 37.25
N ASP A 368 -10.91 -32.30 37.39
CA ASP A 368 -10.87 -31.51 38.62
C ASP A 368 -11.51 -32.25 39.81
N GLN A 369 -12.32 -33.28 39.55
CA GLN A 369 -13.07 -34.05 40.54
C GLN A 369 -12.76 -35.56 40.50
N ASN A 370 -12.21 -36.07 39.40
CA ASN A 370 -11.76 -37.45 39.27
C ASN A 370 -10.41 -37.53 38.52
N PRO A 371 -9.29 -37.87 39.21
CA PRO A 371 -8.00 -38.07 38.56
C PRO A 371 -8.01 -39.16 37.47
N ASN A 372 -8.95 -40.11 37.55
CA ASN A 372 -9.13 -41.20 36.60
C ASN A 372 -10.28 -40.94 35.60
N ALA A 373 -10.71 -39.68 35.42
CA ALA A 373 -11.85 -39.35 34.57
C ALA A 373 -11.76 -40.01 33.17
N ASP A 374 -10.58 -40.06 32.55
CA ASP A 374 -10.37 -40.63 31.21
C ASP A 374 -10.62 -42.14 31.12
N SER A 375 -10.49 -42.88 32.22
CA SER A 375 -10.68 -44.34 32.26
C SER A 375 -12.05 -44.79 32.74
N GLU A 376 -12.91 -43.86 33.19
CA GLU A 376 -14.28 -44.17 33.61
C GLU A 376 -15.10 -44.75 32.47
N SER A 377 -15.70 -45.93 32.66
CA SER A 377 -16.59 -46.51 31.65
C SER A 377 -17.87 -45.69 31.52
N ILE A 378 -18.40 -45.61 30.30
CA ILE A 378 -19.67 -44.93 30.03
C ILE A 378 -20.69 -45.96 29.56
N ASN A 379 -21.76 -46.09 30.34
CA ASN A 379 -22.93 -46.87 29.96
C ASN A 379 -23.90 -45.97 29.20
N GLU A 380 -24.29 -46.37 27.98
CA GLU A 380 -25.17 -45.59 27.10
C GLU A 380 -26.55 -45.33 27.73
N LEU A 381 -27.14 -46.32 28.40
CA LEU A 381 -28.45 -46.21 29.02
C LEU A 381 -28.42 -45.27 30.24
N GLU A 382 -27.37 -45.38 31.06
CA GLU A 382 -27.14 -44.46 32.18
C GLU A 382 -26.93 -43.03 31.66
N LEU A 383 -26.09 -42.85 30.63
CA LEU A 383 -25.86 -41.55 30.00
C LEU A 383 -27.16 -40.96 29.42
N SER A 384 -27.95 -41.75 28.69
CA SER A 384 -29.27 -41.34 28.17
C SER A 384 -30.20 -40.84 29.27
N THR A 385 -30.22 -41.53 30.41
CA THR A 385 -31.04 -41.14 31.56
C THR A 385 -30.62 -39.77 32.10
N TYR A 386 -29.32 -39.56 32.33
CA TYR A 386 -28.84 -38.28 32.87
C TYR A 386 -28.89 -37.14 31.86
N VAL A 387 -28.75 -37.41 30.55
CA VAL A 387 -28.95 -36.41 29.52
C VAL A 387 -30.42 -35.96 29.45
N GLN A 388 -31.38 -36.89 29.52
CA GLN A 388 -32.81 -36.55 29.58
C GLN A 388 -33.15 -35.72 30.82
N ARG A 389 -32.73 -36.15 32.01
CA ARG A 389 -32.91 -35.39 33.27
C ARG A 389 -32.32 -33.99 33.19
N THR A 390 -31.14 -33.86 32.57
CA THR A 390 -30.51 -32.55 32.34
C THR A 390 -31.37 -31.67 31.43
N LEU A 391 -31.83 -32.19 30.29
CA LEU A 391 -32.69 -31.44 29.36
C LEU A 391 -34.04 -31.05 29.99
N GLU A 392 -34.60 -31.87 30.88
CA GLU A 392 -35.81 -31.56 31.67
C GLU A 392 -35.56 -30.44 32.67
N ALA A 393 -34.45 -30.51 33.44
CA ALA A 393 -34.04 -29.47 34.36
C ALA A 393 -33.86 -28.10 33.67
N LEU A 394 -33.33 -28.09 32.44
CA LEU A 394 -33.20 -26.87 31.63
C LEU A 394 -34.55 -26.25 31.25
N ARG A 395 -35.58 -27.09 31.01
CA ARG A 395 -36.94 -26.66 30.66
C ARG A 395 -37.74 -26.20 31.88
N GLY A 396 -37.28 -26.53 33.09
CA GLY A 396 -38.04 -26.31 34.33
C GLY A 396 -39.28 -27.21 34.43
N LEU A 397 -39.33 -28.28 33.64
CA LEU A 397 -40.37 -29.30 33.72
C LEU A 397 -39.81 -30.43 34.57
N HIS A 398 -40.41 -30.64 35.75
CA HIS A 398 -40.11 -31.81 36.57
C HIS A 398 -41.31 -32.74 36.58
N SER A 399 -41.01 -34.03 36.39
CA SER A 399 -41.95 -35.12 36.61
C SER A 399 -42.36 -35.08 38.08
N ALA A 400 -43.52 -34.49 38.37
CA ALA A 400 -44.16 -34.61 39.67
C ALA A 400 -44.58 -36.08 39.86
N THR A 401 -43.65 -36.93 40.29
CA THR A 401 -43.99 -38.22 40.86
C THR A 401 -44.47 -37.97 42.29
N HIS A 402 -45.80 -38.01 42.44
CA HIS A 402 -46.50 -38.12 43.72
C HIS A 402 -46.14 -39.39 44.47
#